data_AF-A0A835PI45-F1
#
_entry.id   AF-A0A835PI45-F1
#
_cell.length_a   1.000
_cell.length_b   1.000
_cell.length_c   1.000
_cell.angle_alpha   90.00
_cell.angle_beta   90.00
_cell.angle_gamma   90.00
#
_symmetry.space_group_name_H-M   'P 1'
#
loop_
_entity.id
_entity.type
_entity.pdbx_description
1 polymer ?
#
loop_
_entity_poly.entity_id
_entity_poly.type
_entity_poly.pdbx_seq_one_letter_code
_entity_poly.pdbx_strand_id
1 'polypeptide(L)'
;MMWEMQTVESDIAEGESRRNEMSGKAWKLNSEIEGKLMEIEALTEQCNQAIRKLKLRNHFQLVLDINGSSAAEVIGINYKDLLKPALNALAEEAKKAIFSNTKKRINLQKQSYDNDIFIEGKRV
;
A
#
# COMPACT_ATOMS: atom_id res chain seq x y z
N MET A 1 48.90 2.51 -44.71
CA MET A 1 48.38 3.85 -44.35
C MET A 1 46.91 4.07 -44.72
N MET A 2 46.49 4.07 -45.99
CA MET A 2 45.07 4.34 -46.34
C MET A 2 44.08 3.27 -45.84
N TRP A 3 44.42 1.99 -46.00
CA TRP A 3 43.58 0.87 -45.52
C TRP A 3 43.45 0.83 -44.00
N GLU A 4 44.55 1.05 -43.28
CA GLU A 4 44.56 1.09 -41.81
C GLU A 4 43.69 2.23 -41.28
N MET A 5 43.77 3.40 -41.91
CA MET A 5 42.92 4.54 -41.57
C MET A 5 41.44 4.23 -41.80
N GLN A 6 41.11 3.58 -42.93
CA GLN A 6 39.73 3.21 -43.25
C GLN A 6 39.18 2.12 -42.29
N THR A 7 40.01 1.18 -41.85
CA THR A 7 39.64 0.21 -40.81
C THR A 7 39.36 0.91 -39.48
N VAL A 8 40.21 1.85 -39.07
CA VAL A 8 40.02 2.62 -37.83
C VAL A 8 38.74 3.45 -37.87
N GLU A 9 38.45 4.11 -39.00
CA GLU A 9 37.19 4.86 -39.19
C GLU A 9 35.96 3.96 -39.09
N SER A 10 36.02 2.75 -39.67
CA SER A 10 34.95 1.75 -39.55
C SER A 10 34.75 1.29 -38.11
N ASP A 11 35.83 1.01 -37.38
CA ASP A 11 35.78 0.59 -35.98
C ASP A 11 35.22 1.69 -35.06
N ILE A 12 35.58 2.96 -35.34
CA ILE A 12 35.02 4.12 -34.65
C ILE A 12 33.51 4.21 -34.89
N ALA A 13 33.07 4.11 -36.15
CA ALA A 13 31.65 4.18 -36.49
C ALA A 13 30.84 3.04 -35.85
N GLU A 14 31.39 1.82 -35.82
CA GLU A 14 30.76 0.70 -35.12
C GLU A 14 30.71 0.91 -33.61
N GLY A 15 31.81 1.42 -33.03
CA GLY A 15 31.88 1.76 -31.60
C GLY A 15 30.88 2.84 -31.19
N GLU A 16 30.68 3.85 -32.02
CA GLU A 16 29.66 4.90 -31.82
C GLU A 16 28.24 4.33 -31.94
N SER A 17 27.98 3.47 -32.92
CA SER A 17 26.70 2.79 -33.08
C SER A 17 26.32 1.97 -31.84
N ARG A 18 27.23 1.13 -31.34
CA ARG A 18 27.03 0.33 -30.12
C ARG A 18 26.81 1.21 -28.89
N ARG A 19 27.55 2.32 -28.77
CA ARG A 19 27.38 3.28 -27.67
C ARG A 19 26.01 3.94 -27.71
N ASN A 20 25.55 4.37 -28.89
CA ASN A 20 24.25 4.98 -29.06
C ASN A 20 23.12 4.02 -28.70
N GLU A 21 23.23 2.75 -29.13
CA GLU A 21 22.27 1.71 -28.75
C GLU A 21 22.23 1.48 -27.23
N MET A 22 23.40 1.40 -26.59
CA MET A 22 23.51 1.23 -25.14
C MET A 22 22.93 2.43 -24.38
N SER A 23 23.24 3.65 -24.81
CA SER A 23 22.70 4.89 -24.24
C SER A 23 21.18 4.94 -24.36
N GLY A 24 20.62 4.54 -25.51
CA GLY A 24 19.18 4.45 -25.71
C GLY A 24 18.51 3.45 -24.75
N LYS A 25 19.12 2.27 -24.56
CA LYS A 25 18.65 1.28 -23.58
C LYS A 25 18.70 1.80 -22.15
N ALA A 26 19.80 2.47 -21.78
CA ALA A 26 19.96 3.06 -20.44
C ALA A 26 18.92 4.14 -20.18
N TRP A 27 18.65 5.01 -21.16
CA TRP A 27 17.65 6.07 -21.04
C TRP A 27 16.23 5.52 -20.89
N LYS A 28 15.87 4.51 -21.70
CA LYS A 28 14.59 3.81 -21.58
C LYS A 28 14.43 3.17 -20.19
N LEU A 29 15.44 2.45 -19.73
CA LEU A 29 15.41 1.81 -18.41
C LEU A 29 15.26 2.84 -17.28
N ASN A 30 16.00 3.95 -17.35
CA ASN A 30 15.90 5.02 -16.36
C ASN A 30 14.47 5.61 -16.32
N SER A 31 13.87 5.81 -17.49
CA SER A 31 12.51 6.35 -17.61
C SER A 31 11.46 5.39 -17.05
N GLU A 32 11.63 4.08 -17.25
CA GLU A 32 10.77 3.04 -16.66
C GLU A 32 10.90 2.98 -15.13
N ILE A 33 12.12 3.11 -14.61
CA ILE A 33 12.39 3.14 -13.16
C ILE A 33 11.74 4.37 -12.51
N GLU A 34 11.91 5.56 -13.09
CA GLU A 34 11.27 6.79 -12.61
C GLU A 34 9.75 6.65 -12.57
N GLY A 35 9.16 6.08 -13.63
CA GLY A 35 7.73 5.79 -13.69
C GLY A 35 7.27 4.87 -12.55
N LYS A 36 8.03 3.81 -12.27
CA LYS A 36 7.72 2.86 -11.20
C LYS A 36 7.91 3.45 -9.81
N LEU A 37 8.90 4.31 -9.63
CA LEU A 37 9.15 4.99 -8.35
C LEU A 37 7.98 5.92 -8.00
N MET A 38 7.51 6.72 -8.96
CA MET A 38 6.33 7.57 -8.78
C MET A 38 5.07 6.77 -8.42
N GLU A 39 4.88 5.60 -9.05
CA GLU A 39 3.76 4.70 -8.74
C GLU A 39 3.83 4.20 -7.29
N ILE A 40 5.02 3.81 -6.82
CA ILE A 40 5.24 3.32 -5.45
C ILE A 40 5.02 4.46 -4.44
N GLU A 41 5.48 5.67 -4.71
CA GLU A 41 5.23 6.85 -3.86
C GLU A 41 3.75 7.14 -3.73
N ALA A 42 3.01 7.14 -4.85
CA ALA A 42 1.58 7.39 -4.85
C ALA A 42 0.80 6.32 -4.07
N LEU A 43 1.16 5.04 -4.21
CA LEU A 43 0.56 3.95 -3.44
C LEU A 43 0.89 4.05 -1.95
N THR A 44 2.12 4.43 -1.61
CA THR A 44 2.57 4.60 -0.23
C THR A 44 1.77 5.69 0.47
N GLU A 45 1.55 6.83 -0.19
CA GLU A 45 0.74 7.91 0.38
C GLU A 45 -0.73 7.48 0.55
N GLN A 46 -1.31 6.77 -0.43
CA GLN A 46 -2.67 6.22 -0.29
C GLN A 46 -2.79 5.25 0.90
N CYS A 47 -1.81 4.36 1.07
CA CYS A 47 -1.76 3.46 2.21
C CYS A 47 -1.65 4.23 3.54
N ASN A 48 -0.80 5.24 3.62
CA ASN A 48 -0.65 6.08 4.81
C ASN A 48 -1.94 6.83 5.15
N GLN A 49 -2.65 7.36 4.16
CA GLN A 49 -3.95 8.00 4.37
C GLN A 49 -5.00 7.01 4.90
N ALA A 50 -5.04 5.79 4.35
CA ALA A 50 -5.93 4.73 4.83
C ALA A 50 -5.62 4.34 6.28
N ILE A 51 -4.33 4.18 6.60
CA ILE A 51 -3.86 3.86 7.96
C ILE A 51 -4.25 4.95 8.96
N ARG A 52 -4.07 6.24 8.61
CA ARG A 52 -4.48 7.37 9.46
C ARG A 52 -5.98 7.35 9.77
N LYS A 53 -6.82 6.99 8.79
CA LYS A 53 -8.28 6.86 8.97
C LYS A 53 -8.65 5.73 9.94
N LEU A 54 -7.88 4.64 9.95
CA LEU A 54 -8.11 3.49 10.82
C LEU A 54 -7.70 3.74 12.27
N LYS A 55 -6.98 4.84 12.58
CA LYS A 55 -6.52 5.20 13.92
C LYS A 55 -5.87 4.02 14.65
N LEU A 56 -5.03 3.27 13.95
CA LEU A 56 -4.30 2.15 14.54
C LEU A 56 -3.47 2.65 15.74
N ARG A 57 -3.47 1.87 16.82
CA ARG A 57 -2.92 2.25 18.13
C ARG A 57 -1.42 2.59 18.09
N ASN A 58 -0.71 2.00 17.14
CA ASN A 58 0.67 2.37 16.82
C ASN A 58 0.60 3.27 15.58
N HIS A 59 1.20 4.45 15.64
CA HIS A 59 1.26 5.39 14.52
C HIS A 59 2.07 4.80 13.35
N PHE A 60 1.45 3.90 12.58
CA PHE A 60 2.05 3.27 11.42
C PHE A 60 2.17 4.29 10.28
N GLN A 61 3.36 4.41 9.71
CA GLN A 61 3.61 5.22 8.52
C GLN A 61 4.64 4.50 7.65
N LEU A 62 4.25 4.15 6.44
CA LEU A 62 5.17 3.69 5.41
C LEU A 62 6.05 4.88 5.00
N VAL A 63 7.36 4.67 5.09
CA VAL A 63 8.38 5.64 4.69
C VAL A 63 9.29 4.90 3.74
N LEU A 64 9.40 5.40 2.50
CA LEU A 64 10.22 4.76 1.50
C LEU A 64 11.70 5.06 1.76
N ASP A 65 12.54 4.03 1.68
CA ASP A 65 13.99 4.16 1.63
C ASP A 65 14.50 3.82 0.24
N ILE A 66 14.80 4.85 -0.56
CA ILE A 66 15.31 4.68 -1.92
C ILE A 66 16.68 4.00 -1.97
N ASN A 67 17.39 3.89 -0.84
CA ASN A 67 18.67 3.21 -0.73
C ASN A 67 18.53 1.73 -0.32
N GLY A 68 17.29 1.27 -0.08
CA GLY A 68 17.01 -0.11 0.28
C GLY A 68 17.47 -1.08 -0.81
N SER A 69 18.15 -2.15 -0.42
CA SER A 69 18.62 -3.20 -1.32
C SER A 69 17.57 -4.29 -1.56
N SER A 70 16.51 -4.29 -0.74
CA SER A 70 15.36 -5.20 -0.87
C SER A 70 14.03 -4.45 -0.82
N ALA A 71 12.97 -5.05 -1.35
CA ALA A 71 11.63 -4.46 -1.30
C ALA A 71 11.16 -4.17 0.14
N ALA A 72 11.59 -4.98 1.13
CA ALA A 72 11.26 -4.76 2.53
C ALA A 72 11.98 -3.53 3.11
N GLU A 73 13.25 -3.33 2.74
CA GLU A 73 14.01 -2.13 3.13
C GLU A 73 13.44 -0.89 2.45
N VAL A 74 13.11 -0.98 1.16
CA VAL A 74 12.55 0.14 0.39
C VAL A 74 11.18 0.57 0.89
N ILE A 75 10.28 -0.37 1.20
CA ILE A 75 8.90 -0.04 1.64
C ILE A 75 8.86 0.35 3.13
N GLY A 76 9.87 -0.04 3.90
CA GLY A 76 9.91 0.14 5.34
C GLY A 76 9.03 -0.88 6.08
N ILE A 77 8.17 -0.39 6.98
CA ILE A 77 7.37 -1.19 7.94
C ILE A 77 6.96 -2.56 7.40
N ASN A 78 7.38 -3.62 8.09
CA ASN A 78 7.08 -4.99 7.68
C ASN A 78 5.58 -5.29 7.72
N TYR A 79 4.96 -5.44 6.56
CA TYR A 79 3.53 -5.75 6.42
C TYR A 79 3.12 -7.00 7.20
N LYS A 80 3.90 -8.08 7.09
CA LYS A 80 3.53 -9.40 7.65
C LYS A 80 3.60 -9.41 9.16
N ASP A 81 4.61 -8.74 9.72
CA ASP A 81 4.94 -8.87 11.13
C ASP A 81 4.36 -7.74 11.99
N LEU A 82 4.08 -6.58 11.40
CA LEU A 82 3.60 -5.39 12.13
C LEU A 82 2.19 -4.97 11.70
N LEU A 83 1.98 -4.70 10.41
CA LEU A 83 0.73 -4.10 9.95
C LEU A 83 -0.42 -5.11 9.93
N LYS A 84 -0.20 -6.31 9.40
CA LYS A 84 -1.23 -7.36 9.29
C LYS A 84 -1.78 -7.79 10.65
N PRO A 85 -0.95 -8.06 11.68
CA PRO A 85 -1.47 -8.37 13.02
C PRO A 85 -2.29 -7.23 13.62
N ALA A 86 -1.86 -5.97 13.44
CA ALA A 86 -2.60 -4.81 13.94
C ALA A 86 -3.97 -4.65 13.26
N LEU A 87 -4.04 -4.84 11.94
CA LEU A 87 -5.30 -4.82 11.19
C LEU A 87 -6.24 -5.94 11.61
N ASN A 88 -5.71 -7.16 11.81
CA ASN A 88 -6.49 -8.28 12.30
C ASN A 88 -7.04 -8.03 13.71
N ALA A 89 -6.23 -7.48 14.61
CA ALA A 89 -6.67 -7.13 15.96
C ALA A 89 -7.81 -6.09 15.93
N LEU A 90 -7.67 -5.06 15.11
CA LEU A 90 -8.72 -4.04 14.92
C LEU A 90 -10.01 -4.67 14.37
N ALA A 91 -9.90 -5.56 13.38
CA ALA A 91 -11.05 -6.23 12.79
C ALA A 91 -11.79 -7.11 13.81
N GLU A 92 -11.06 -7.85 14.65
CA GLU A 92 -11.67 -8.67 15.70
C GLU A 92 -12.32 -7.83 16.82
N GLU A 93 -11.70 -6.72 17.21
CA GLU A 93 -12.30 -5.77 18.16
C GLU A 93 -13.60 -5.17 17.60
N ALA A 94 -13.60 -4.74 16.34
CA ALA A 94 -14.78 -4.22 15.66
C ALA A 94 -15.91 -5.27 15.60
N LYS A 95 -15.59 -6.52 15.25
CA LYS A 95 -16.57 -7.63 15.24
C LYS A 95 -17.20 -7.84 16.62
N LYS A 96 -16.39 -7.86 17.68
CA LYS A 96 -16.88 -7.99 19.06
C LYS A 96 -17.79 -6.83 19.45
N ALA A 97 -17.41 -5.60 19.12
CA ALA A 97 -18.21 -4.41 19.38
C ALA A 97 -19.56 -4.46 18.64
N ILE A 98 -19.56 -4.82 17.35
CA ILE A 98 -20.77 -4.97 16.52
C ILE A 98 -21.69 -6.05 17.12
N PHE A 99 -21.15 -7.20 17.48
CA PHE A 99 -21.93 -8.30 18.06
C PHE A 99 -22.57 -7.89 19.40
N SER A 100 -21.79 -7.28 20.29
CA SER A 100 -22.27 -6.79 21.58
C SER A 100 -23.39 -5.76 21.42
N ASN A 101 -23.19 -4.77 20.54
CA ASN A 101 -24.19 -3.74 20.26
C ASN A 101 -25.47 -4.32 19.65
N THR A 102 -25.33 -5.28 18.73
CA THR A 102 -26.48 -5.96 18.11
C THR A 102 -27.27 -6.74 19.16
N LYS A 103 -26.60 -7.50 20.04
CA LYS A 103 -27.25 -8.21 21.14
C LYS A 103 -27.97 -7.25 22.09
N LYS A 104 -27.34 -6.12 22.43
CA LYS A 104 -27.96 -5.07 23.26
C LYS A 104 -29.22 -4.49 22.60
N ARG A 105 -29.19 -4.20 21.29
CA ARG A 105 -30.35 -3.70 20.55
C ARG A 105 -31.51 -4.70 20.54
N ILE A 106 -31.22 -5.99 20.31
CA ILE A 106 -32.25 -7.05 20.34
C ILE A 106 -32.92 -7.11 21.72
N ASN A 107 -32.13 -7.06 22.80
CA ASN A 107 -32.69 -7.08 24.15
C ASN A 107 -33.58 -5.86 24.44
N LEU A 108 -33.13 -4.67 24.03
CA LEU A 108 -33.94 -3.44 24.17
C LEU A 108 -35.24 -3.52 23.37
N GLN A 109 -35.21 -4.11 22.17
CA GLN A 109 -36.41 -4.29 21.35
C GLN A 109 -37.40 -5.25 22.00
N LYS A 110 -36.92 -6.36 22.59
CA LYS A 110 -37.78 -7.28 23.38
C LYS A 110 -38.41 -6.58 24.57
N GLN A 111 -37.60 -5.85 25.35
CA GLN A 111 -38.10 -5.12 26.52
C GLN A 111 -39.12 -4.04 26.14
N SER A 112 -38.92 -3.35 25.01
CA SER A 112 -39.90 -2.39 24.50
C SER A 112 -41.23 -3.08 24.18
N TYR A 113 -41.20 -4.21 23.48
CA TYR A 113 -42.40 -4.98 23.14
C TYR A 113 -43.15 -5.46 24.39
N ASP A 114 -42.42 -6.00 25.38
CA ASP A 114 -43.01 -6.45 26.65
C ASP A 114 -43.65 -5.29 27.43
N ASN A 115 -43.00 -4.12 27.42
CA ASN A 115 -43.54 -2.91 28.03
C ASN A 115 -44.81 -2.42 27.31
N ASP A 116 -44.83 -2.45 25.98
CA ASP A 116 -46.00 -2.05 25.18
C ASP A 116 -47.21 -2.95 25.49
N ILE A 117 -47.00 -4.28 25.58
CA ILE A 117 -48.03 -5.24 26.01
C ILE A 117 -48.53 -4.91 27.42
N PHE A 118 -47.62 -4.64 28.36
CA PHE A 118 -47.99 -4.35 29.74
C PHE A 118 -48.80 -3.05 29.86
N ILE A 119 -48.47 -2.03 29.09
CA ILE A 119 -49.22 -0.76 29.07
C ILE A 119 -50.60 -0.95 28.43
N GLU A 120 -50.69 -1.70 27.33
CA GLU A 120 -51.97 -1.96 26.66
C GLU A 120 -52.90 -2.80 27.55
N GLY A 121 -52.37 -3.81 28.24
CA GLY A 121 -53.13 -4.62 29.21
C GLY A 121 -53.62 -3.84 30.43
N LYS A 122 -53.06 -2.66 30.71
CA LYS A 122 -53.53 -1.75 31.78
C LYS A 122 -54.57 -0.73 31.33
N ARG A 123 -54.83 -0.61 30.03
CA ARG A 123 -55.84 0.32 29.47
C ARG A 123 -57.24 -0.31 29.33
N VAL A 124 -57.36 -1.62 29.53
CA VAL A 124 -58.61 -2.39 29.60
C VAL A 124 -59.09 -2.48 31.05
#